data_AF-A0A6J6C2Q3-F1
#
_entry.id   AF-A0A6J6C2Q3-F1
#
_cell.length_a   1.000
_cell.length_b   1.000
_cell.length_c   1.000
_cell.angle_alpha   90.00
_cell.angle_beta   90.00
_cell.angle_gamma   90.00
#
_symmetry.space_group_name_H-M   'P 1'
#
loop_
_entity.id
_entity.type
_entity.pdbx_description
1 polymer ?
#
loop_
_entity_poly.entity_id
_entity_poly.type
_entity_poly.pdbx_seq_one_letter_code
_entity_poly.pdbx_strand_id
1 'polypeptide(L)'
;MAERTRGTSTSNFGVSRRENHDASAFYARFTSPDVSDDETVEAPKELDRIVVGDARDMREVADNSVALVVTSPPYFAGKAYEEALGEGGIPGTYLEYLQMLRDVFAECARVLEPGGRIAVNVANLGRRPYRSLAADVTAILQDDLRLLLRGEIVWVKQRGASGSCAWGSFQRPGNPVLRDLTERVVVASKGRFDRAIPAKRRAARSLPSVSSLTRDEFMEATLDVWELPAESASRVGHPAPFPVALPERLIHLHTYVDDLVLDPFMGSGSTAVAAVRTGRHFMGYDTDAAYVTAAEQRIERERAVLREDGAVAVRLSPGEGRDTDPVRGGWAAKDLAADRLADAGATSIDDDAVVTTGVQPTFRCVAPDGRVWWIEVAGGRTGSRPGLLRLEVLWRSIAKGAVVAEVRPDDRYAVVAWGLPSAASGGRALEAVTGPGRPVAGVVDLSSADCVDELRHLFATR
;
A
#
# COMPACT_ATOMS: atom_id res chain seq x y z
N MET A 1 -31.01 -48.26 11.83
CA MET A 1 -31.70 -47.03 11.42
C MET A 1 -31.27 -45.93 12.38
N ALA A 2 -30.45 -44.99 11.91
CA ALA A 2 -30.07 -43.80 12.66
C ALA A 2 -30.23 -42.61 11.72
N GLU A 3 -31.01 -41.63 12.14
CA GLU A 3 -31.49 -40.51 11.34
C GLU A 3 -30.35 -39.63 10.83
N ARG A 4 -30.35 -39.39 9.51
CA ARG A 4 -29.56 -38.32 8.88
C ARG A 4 -30.10 -36.98 9.35
N THR A 5 -29.38 -36.30 10.23
CA THR A 5 -29.57 -34.88 10.50
C THR A 5 -29.41 -34.09 9.21
N ARG A 6 -30.49 -33.44 8.78
CA ARG A 6 -30.52 -32.50 7.65
C ARG A 6 -29.53 -31.36 7.94
N GLY A 7 -28.45 -31.30 7.16
CA GLY A 7 -27.58 -30.13 7.12
C GLY A 7 -28.35 -28.92 6.62
N THR A 8 -28.29 -27.83 7.37
CA THR A 8 -28.91 -26.54 7.07
C THR A 8 -28.50 -26.03 5.69
N SER A 9 -29.49 -25.58 4.92
CA SER A 9 -29.33 -24.95 3.62
C SER A 9 -28.80 -23.53 3.73
N THR A 10 -27.93 -23.13 2.82
CA THR A 10 -27.32 -21.80 2.73
C THR A 10 -28.33 -20.68 2.51
N SER A 11 -28.12 -19.53 3.18
CA SER A 11 -28.64 -18.23 2.76
C SER A 11 -27.66 -17.53 1.81
N ASN A 12 -28.18 -16.62 0.98
CA ASN A 12 -27.43 -15.84 -0.02
C ASN A 12 -26.31 -14.96 0.57
N PHE A 13 -25.36 -14.65 -0.32
CA PHE A 13 -24.20 -13.77 -0.20
C PHE A 13 -24.38 -12.57 0.75
N GLY A 14 -23.40 -12.37 1.66
CA GLY A 14 -23.31 -11.17 2.51
C GLY A 14 -23.62 -11.36 4.00
N VAL A 15 -23.09 -12.39 4.66
CA VAL A 15 -23.24 -12.57 6.12
C VAL A 15 -21.94 -12.23 6.85
N SER A 16 -22.05 -11.51 7.99
CA SER A 16 -20.96 -10.81 8.69
C SER A 16 -20.21 -11.62 9.76
N ARG A 17 -20.39 -12.95 9.85
CA ARG A 17 -19.68 -13.80 10.81
C ARG A 17 -18.57 -14.60 10.14
N ARG A 18 -17.41 -14.70 10.80
CA ARG A 18 -16.32 -15.65 10.47
C ARG A 18 -16.80 -17.08 10.70
N GLU A 19 -17.57 -17.61 9.77
CA GLU A 19 -17.76 -19.04 9.59
C GLU A 19 -16.92 -19.43 8.37
N ASN A 20 -16.05 -20.44 8.52
CA ASN A 20 -15.33 -20.99 7.37
C ASN A 20 -16.38 -21.66 6.47
N HIS A 21 -16.83 -20.94 5.45
CA HIS A 21 -17.75 -21.46 4.46
C HIS A 21 -17.02 -22.41 3.52
N ASP A 22 -17.54 -23.63 3.35
CA ASP A 22 -17.07 -24.53 2.31
C ASP A 22 -17.50 -24.00 0.94
N ALA A 23 -16.58 -23.31 0.26
CA ALA A 23 -16.77 -22.76 -1.07
C ALA A 23 -16.45 -23.76 -2.20
N SER A 24 -16.18 -25.04 -1.89
CA SER A 24 -15.74 -26.04 -2.86
C SER A 24 -16.69 -26.17 -4.06
N ALA A 25 -18.00 -26.08 -3.85
CA ALA A 25 -19.00 -26.16 -4.91
C ALA A 25 -19.00 -24.95 -5.88
N PHE A 26 -18.51 -23.78 -5.45
CA PHE A 26 -18.32 -22.61 -6.32
C PHE A 26 -17.05 -22.79 -7.16
N TYR A 27 -15.95 -23.16 -6.53
CA TYR A 27 -14.66 -23.34 -7.22
C TYR A 27 -14.63 -24.55 -8.15
N ALA A 28 -15.40 -25.61 -7.87
CA ALA A 28 -15.54 -26.78 -8.76
C ALA A 28 -16.13 -26.45 -10.14
N ARG A 29 -16.69 -25.25 -10.34
CA ARG A 29 -17.20 -24.76 -11.64
C ARG A 29 -16.09 -24.27 -12.56
N PHE A 30 -14.90 -24.03 -12.02
CA PHE A 30 -13.73 -23.55 -12.75
C PHE A 30 -12.69 -24.65 -12.79
N THR A 31 -11.93 -24.74 -13.89
CA THR A 31 -10.72 -25.57 -13.90
C THR A 31 -9.77 -24.98 -12.86
N SER A 32 -9.53 -25.73 -11.79
CA SER A 32 -8.62 -25.28 -10.74
C SER A 32 -7.22 -25.14 -11.35
N PRO A 33 -6.53 -24.01 -11.11
CA PRO A 33 -5.17 -23.88 -11.59
C PRO A 33 -4.27 -24.91 -10.88
N ASP A 34 -3.28 -25.43 -11.58
CA ASP A 34 -2.32 -26.37 -11.01
C ASP A 34 -1.46 -25.66 -9.96
N VAL A 35 -1.68 -25.99 -8.69
CA VAL A 35 -0.92 -25.45 -7.57
C VAL A 35 0.30 -26.34 -7.31
N SER A 36 1.49 -25.74 -7.36
CA SER A 36 2.77 -26.37 -7.10
C SER A 36 3.07 -26.46 -5.60
N ASP A 37 3.73 -27.53 -5.19
CA ASP A 37 4.30 -27.73 -3.85
C ASP A 37 5.80 -27.39 -3.77
N ASP A 38 6.37 -26.77 -4.82
CA ASP A 38 7.79 -26.38 -4.86
C ASP A 38 8.13 -25.46 -3.67
N GLU A 39 9.23 -25.81 -2.99
CA GLU A 39 9.78 -25.07 -1.85
C GLU A 39 11.21 -24.55 -2.13
N THR A 40 11.67 -24.61 -3.38
CA THR A 40 13.00 -24.19 -3.80
C THR A 40 13.11 -22.68 -3.74
N VAL A 41 13.98 -22.17 -2.87
CA VAL A 41 14.29 -20.75 -2.73
C VAL A 41 15.81 -20.64 -2.76
N GLU A 42 16.33 -20.00 -3.80
CA GLU A 42 17.76 -19.86 -4.04
C GLU A 42 18.28 -18.52 -3.53
N ALA A 43 19.57 -18.49 -3.20
CA ALA A 43 20.24 -17.25 -2.85
C ALA A 43 20.42 -16.35 -4.10
N PRO A 44 20.19 -15.04 -3.99
CA PRO A 44 20.52 -14.10 -5.06
C PRO A 44 22.00 -14.15 -5.43
N LYS A 45 22.30 -14.08 -6.73
CA LYS A 45 23.69 -13.96 -7.23
C LYS A 45 24.28 -12.58 -6.89
N GLU A 46 23.45 -11.55 -7.02
CA GLU A 46 23.79 -10.15 -6.82
C GLU A 46 22.62 -9.42 -6.16
N LEU A 47 22.92 -8.29 -5.50
CA LEU A 47 21.97 -7.44 -4.82
C LEU A 47 22.28 -5.97 -5.14
N ASP A 48 21.25 -5.13 -5.11
CA ASP A 48 21.31 -3.68 -5.22
C ASP A 48 21.97 -3.18 -6.51
N ARG A 49 21.69 -3.85 -7.64
CA ARG A 49 22.26 -3.52 -8.96
C ARG A 49 21.17 -3.23 -10.00
N ILE A 50 21.46 -2.25 -10.84
CA ILE A 50 20.71 -2.00 -12.08
C ILE A 50 21.60 -2.40 -13.25
N VAL A 51 21.10 -3.29 -14.11
CA VAL A 51 21.80 -3.77 -15.30
C VAL A 51 21.37 -2.92 -16.50
N VAL A 52 22.33 -2.32 -17.19
CA VAL A 52 22.08 -1.75 -18.52
C VAL A 52 21.95 -2.91 -19.50
N GLY A 53 20.72 -3.25 -19.88
CA GLY A 53 20.46 -4.44 -20.68
C GLY A 53 18.98 -4.74 -20.89
N ASP A 54 18.74 -5.75 -21.71
CA ASP A 54 17.41 -6.22 -22.06
C ASP A 54 16.90 -7.25 -21.04
N ALA A 55 15.78 -6.95 -20.39
CA ALA A 55 15.14 -7.83 -19.41
C ALA A 55 14.62 -9.16 -19.98
N ARG A 56 14.66 -9.37 -21.31
CA ARG A 56 14.44 -10.70 -21.91
C ARG A 56 15.57 -11.68 -21.61
N ASP A 57 16.70 -11.21 -21.07
CA ASP A 57 17.82 -12.04 -20.63
C ASP A 57 18.29 -11.61 -19.23
N MET A 58 17.82 -12.31 -18.20
CA MET A 58 18.15 -12.01 -16.80
C MET A 58 19.17 -13.01 -16.22
N ARG A 59 20.26 -13.29 -16.96
CA ARG A 59 21.28 -14.28 -16.54
C ARG A 59 21.96 -13.93 -15.22
N GLU A 60 21.99 -12.65 -14.85
CA GLU A 60 22.55 -12.14 -13.59
C GLU A 60 21.67 -12.45 -12.38
N VAL A 61 20.42 -12.89 -12.59
CA VAL A 61 19.48 -13.26 -11.52
C VAL A 61 19.38 -14.79 -11.44
N ALA A 62 19.35 -15.33 -10.22
CA ALA A 62 19.14 -16.77 -10.01
C ALA A 62 17.66 -17.14 -10.22
N ASP A 63 17.42 -18.37 -10.65
CA ASP A 63 16.08 -18.96 -10.60
C ASP A 63 15.59 -18.96 -9.15
N ASN A 64 14.30 -18.76 -8.92
CA ASN A 64 13.70 -18.86 -7.59
C ASN A 64 14.34 -17.99 -6.47
N SER A 65 14.93 -16.84 -6.80
CA SER A 65 15.60 -15.96 -5.81
C SER A 65 14.91 -14.62 -5.57
N VAL A 66 13.88 -14.28 -6.36
CA VAL A 66 13.16 -13.00 -6.28
C VAL A 66 11.84 -13.19 -5.53
N ALA A 67 11.59 -12.35 -4.52
CA ALA A 67 10.37 -12.41 -3.72
C ALA A 67 9.18 -11.71 -4.40
N LEU A 68 9.45 -10.58 -5.05
CA LEU A 68 8.46 -9.73 -5.67
C LEU A 68 9.02 -9.06 -6.92
N VAL A 69 8.25 -9.09 -8.00
CA VAL A 69 8.45 -8.22 -9.16
C VAL A 69 7.46 -7.06 -9.05
N VAL A 70 7.94 -5.81 -9.09
CA VAL A 70 7.09 -4.62 -9.21
C VAL A 70 7.57 -3.81 -10.39
N THR A 71 6.69 -3.53 -11.34
CA THR A 71 7.10 -2.86 -12.57
C THR A 71 5.97 -2.09 -13.25
N SER A 72 6.36 -1.26 -14.21
CA SER A 72 5.47 -0.53 -15.09
C SER A 72 6.09 -0.53 -16.49
N PRO A 73 5.66 -1.42 -17.41
CA PRO A 73 6.26 -1.50 -18.73
C PRO A 73 6.06 -0.21 -19.54
N PRO A 74 6.89 0.03 -20.58
CA PRO A 74 6.66 1.13 -21.51
C PRO A 74 5.27 0.98 -22.14
N TYR A 75 4.46 2.04 -22.11
CA TYR A 75 3.12 2.03 -22.69
C TYR A 75 3.24 2.33 -24.18
N PHE A 76 2.78 1.41 -25.04
CA PHE A 76 2.73 1.55 -26.50
C PHE A 76 1.73 2.66 -26.94
N ALA A 77 1.95 3.89 -26.48
CA ALA A 77 1.03 5.02 -26.52
C ALA A 77 1.47 6.13 -27.49
N GLY A 78 2.52 5.89 -28.28
CA GLY A 78 2.94 6.74 -29.39
C GLY A 78 3.65 8.05 -29.03
N LYS A 79 3.86 8.37 -27.74
CA LYS A 79 4.54 9.61 -27.33
C LYS A 79 6.00 9.34 -26.99
N ALA A 80 6.90 9.94 -27.77
CA ALA A 80 8.36 9.87 -27.78
C ALA A 80 9.00 8.59 -28.36
N TYR A 81 8.37 7.41 -28.27
CA TYR A 81 8.94 6.17 -28.82
C TYR A 81 8.75 5.98 -30.33
N GLU A 82 7.85 6.74 -30.98
CA GLU A 82 7.60 6.63 -32.43
C GLU A 82 8.79 7.02 -33.30
N GLU A 83 9.75 7.81 -32.79
CA GLU A 83 10.97 8.13 -33.55
C GLU A 83 11.99 6.98 -33.58
N ALA A 84 11.85 5.96 -32.71
CA ALA A 84 12.75 4.81 -32.60
C ALA A 84 12.06 3.44 -32.81
N LEU A 85 10.78 3.44 -33.23
CA LEU A 85 10.02 2.20 -33.46
C LEU A 85 10.69 1.36 -34.56
N GLY A 86 11.14 0.14 -34.22
CA GLY A 86 11.81 -0.78 -35.15
C GLY A 86 13.35 -0.74 -35.12
N GLU A 87 13.97 0.14 -34.33
CA GLU A 87 15.41 0.17 -34.08
C GLU A 87 15.75 -0.29 -32.65
N GLY A 88 16.91 -0.93 -32.45
CA GLY A 88 17.44 -1.22 -31.11
C GLY A 88 16.64 -2.18 -30.22
N GLY A 89 15.71 -2.97 -30.79
CA GLY A 89 14.91 -3.96 -30.03
C GLY A 89 13.54 -3.45 -29.54
N ILE A 90 13.14 -2.24 -29.96
CA ILE A 90 11.82 -1.64 -29.68
C ILE A 90 10.75 -2.26 -30.60
N PRO A 91 9.62 -2.78 -30.06
CA PRO A 91 8.55 -3.38 -30.86
C PRO A 91 7.95 -2.42 -31.90
N GLY A 92 7.86 -2.87 -33.16
CA GLY A 92 7.28 -2.09 -34.26
C GLY A 92 5.75 -2.19 -34.36
N THR A 93 5.15 -3.21 -33.73
CA THR A 93 3.70 -3.42 -33.70
C THR A 93 3.19 -3.72 -32.28
N TYR A 94 1.88 -3.57 -32.07
CA TYR A 94 1.25 -3.91 -30.79
C TYR A 94 1.40 -5.39 -30.42
N LEU A 95 1.37 -6.30 -31.41
CA LEU A 95 1.55 -7.73 -31.17
C LEU A 95 3.00 -8.06 -30.77
N GLU A 96 3.98 -7.43 -31.42
CA GLU A 96 5.39 -7.54 -31.02
C GLU A 96 5.62 -6.96 -29.61
N TYR A 97 4.87 -5.92 -29.24
CA TYR A 97 4.91 -5.36 -27.90
C TYR A 97 4.37 -6.35 -26.86
N LEU A 98 3.22 -6.97 -27.12
CA LEU A 98 2.68 -8.01 -26.23
C LEU A 98 3.62 -9.23 -26.13
N GLN A 99 4.26 -9.62 -27.24
CA GLN A 99 5.26 -10.68 -27.23
C GLN A 99 6.48 -10.32 -26.37
N MET A 100 6.98 -9.08 -26.49
CA MET A 100 8.07 -8.58 -25.64
C MET A 100 7.69 -8.64 -24.16
N LEU A 101 6.48 -8.17 -23.78
CA LEU A 101 6.00 -8.28 -22.41
C LEU A 101 5.95 -9.73 -21.93
N ARG A 102 5.41 -10.62 -22.76
CA ARG A 102 5.32 -12.06 -22.44
C ARG A 102 6.70 -12.67 -22.19
N ASP A 103 7.70 -12.32 -22.99
CA ASP A 103 9.05 -12.87 -22.84
C ASP A 103 9.77 -12.31 -21.60
N VAL A 104 9.62 -11.02 -21.30
CA VAL A 104 10.11 -10.43 -20.05
C VAL A 104 9.42 -11.04 -18.82
N PHE A 105 8.09 -11.23 -18.89
CA PHE A 105 7.34 -11.83 -17.79
C PHE A 105 7.64 -13.32 -17.62
N ALA A 106 8.05 -14.03 -18.69
CA ALA A 106 8.55 -15.39 -18.58
C ALA A 106 9.87 -15.45 -17.78
N GLU A 107 10.79 -14.51 -18.03
CA GLU A 107 12.01 -14.38 -17.21
C GLU A 107 11.69 -14.01 -15.76
N CYS A 108 10.73 -13.10 -15.55
CA CYS A 108 10.22 -12.79 -14.21
C CYS A 108 9.67 -14.04 -13.50
N ALA A 109 8.89 -14.87 -14.20
CA ALA A 109 8.36 -16.11 -13.67
C ALA A 109 9.48 -17.12 -13.35
N ARG A 110 10.55 -17.19 -14.14
CA ARG A 110 11.73 -18.03 -13.86
C ARG A 110 12.40 -17.63 -12.54
N VAL A 111 12.70 -16.34 -12.37
CA VAL A 111 13.47 -15.82 -11.23
C VAL A 111 12.66 -15.68 -9.94
N LEU A 112 11.33 -15.56 -10.03
CA LEU A 112 10.45 -15.54 -8.86
C LEU A 112 10.57 -16.84 -8.06
N GLU A 113 10.68 -16.75 -6.74
CA GLU A 113 10.52 -17.92 -5.87
C GLU A 113 9.08 -18.47 -5.95
N PRO A 114 8.85 -19.77 -5.69
CA PRO A 114 7.49 -20.30 -5.59
C PRO A 114 6.72 -19.57 -4.48
N GLY A 115 5.54 -19.06 -4.83
CA GLY A 115 4.77 -18.18 -3.95
C GLY A 115 5.20 -16.71 -3.94
N GLY A 116 6.25 -16.38 -4.69
CA GLY A 116 6.62 -15.02 -5.07
C GLY A 116 5.57 -14.40 -5.99
N ARG A 117 5.53 -13.07 -6.04
CA ARG A 117 4.46 -12.31 -6.71
C ARG A 117 5.01 -11.40 -7.79
N ILE A 118 4.22 -11.19 -8.84
CA ILE A 118 4.45 -10.14 -9.83
C ILE A 118 3.30 -9.14 -9.76
N ALA A 119 3.63 -7.85 -9.74
CA ALA A 119 2.70 -6.73 -9.72
C ALA A 119 3.04 -5.77 -10.88
N VAL A 120 2.17 -5.74 -11.88
CA VAL A 120 2.40 -4.98 -13.12
C VAL A 120 1.43 -3.80 -13.19
N ASN A 121 1.96 -2.58 -13.04
CA ASN A 121 1.20 -1.35 -13.22
C ASN A 121 1.02 -1.04 -14.71
N VAL A 122 -0.21 -0.82 -15.14
CA VAL A 122 -0.54 -0.48 -16.53
C VAL A 122 -1.66 0.55 -16.62
N ALA A 123 -1.52 1.45 -17.59
CA ALA A 123 -2.56 2.38 -18.00
C ALA A 123 -3.35 1.85 -19.19
N ASN A 124 -4.60 2.29 -19.32
CA ASN A 124 -5.37 2.03 -20.54
C ASN A 124 -4.77 2.78 -21.73
N LEU A 125 -4.80 2.14 -22.90
CA LEU A 125 -4.24 2.68 -24.14
C LEU A 125 -5.35 3.15 -25.09
N GLY A 126 -5.12 4.29 -25.72
CA GLY A 126 -6.02 4.82 -26.73
C GLY A 126 -7.41 5.22 -26.21
N ARG A 127 -8.14 5.97 -27.04
CA ARG A 127 -9.56 6.31 -26.80
C ARG A 127 -10.44 5.90 -27.96
N ARG A 128 -9.86 5.73 -29.16
CA ARG A 128 -10.50 5.29 -30.42
C ARG A 128 -9.48 4.53 -31.28
N PRO A 129 -9.35 3.20 -31.14
CA PRO A 129 -10.05 2.35 -30.17
C PRO A 129 -9.51 2.54 -28.74
N TYR A 130 -10.34 2.24 -27.74
CA TYR A 130 -9.88 1.98 -26.38
C TYR A 130 -9.32 0.55 -26.30
N ARG A 131 -8.19 0.38 -25.63
CA ARG A 131 -7.52 -0.90 -25.41
C ARG A 131 -7.17 -1.04 -23.93
N SER A 132 -7.65 -2.11 -23.32
CA SER A 132 -7.35 -2.42 -21.92
C SER A 132 -6.05 -3.20 -21.84
N LEU A 133 -4.95 -2.50 -21.59
CA LEU A 133 -3.65 -3.16 -21.38
C LEU A 133 -3.67 -4.08 -20.15
N ALA A 134 -4.49 -3.76 -19.13
CA ALA A 134 -4.71 -4.63 -17.98
C ALA A 134 -5.27 -6.00 -18.39
N ALA A 135 -6.23 -6.04 -19.31
CA ALA A 135 -6.78 -7.31 -19.82
C ALA A 135 -5.71 -8.13 -20.55
N ASP A 136 -4.90 -7.48 -21.38
CA ASP A 136 -3.82 -8.15 -22.12
C ASP A 136 -2.74 -8.69 -21.17
N VAL A 137 -2.33 -7.91 -20.16
CA VAL A 137 -1.39 -8.36 -19.12
C VAL A 137 -1.97 -9.51 -18.30
N THR A 138 -3.24 -9.46 -17.92
CA THR A 138 -3.91 -10.56 -17.22
C THR A 138 -3.87 -11.85 -18.05
N ALA A 139 -4.17 -11.78 -19.35
CA ALA A 139 -4.09 -12.93 -20.25
C ALA A 139 -2.65 -13.50 -20.33
N ILE A 140 -1.64 -12.64 -20.48
CA ILE A 140 -0.23 -13.09 -20.52
C ILE A 140 0.16 -13.80 -19.21
N LEU A 141 -0.11 -13.19 -18.05
CA LEU A 141 0.30 -13.76 -16.77
C LEU A 141 -0.46 -15.06 -16.46
N GLN A 142 -1.78 -15.08 -16.68
CA GLN A 142 -2.63 -16.19 -16.29
C GLN A 142 -2.67 -17.31 -17.34
N ASP A 143 -2.92 -16.97 -18.61
CA ASP A 143 -3.25 -17.96 -19.63
C ASP A 143 -1.98 -18.47 -20.34
N ASP A 144 -1.05 -17.57 -20.67
CA ASP A 144 0.20 -17.93 -21.37
C ASP A 144 1.27 -18.45 -20.41
N LEU A 145 1.44 -17.79 -19.25
CA LEU A 145 2.50 -18.11 -18.27
C LEU A 145 2.01 -18.93 -17.08
N ARG A 146 0.70 -19.20 -16.98
CA ARG A 146 0.09 -20.06 -15.95
C ARG A 146 0.36 -19.59 -14.51
N LEU A 147 0.61 -18.30 -14.32
CA LEU A 147 0.68 -17.71 -12.98
C LEU A 147 -0.71 -17.61 -12.37
N LEU A 148 -0.75 -17.68 -11.05
CA LEU A 148 -2.00 -17.68 -10.29
C LEU A 148 -2.45 -16.24 -10.04
N LEU A 149 -3.50 -15.79 -10.74
CA LEU A 149 -4.05 -14.46 -10.57
C LEU A 149 -4.55 -14.25 -9.12
N ARG A 150 -4.14 -13.14 -8.51
CA ARG A 150 -4.57 -12.71 -7.17
C ARG A 150 -5.69 -11.69 -7.22
N GLY A 151 -5.71 -10.87 -8.27
CA GLY A 151 -6.66 -9.79 -8.47
C GLY A 151 -5.99 -8.57 -9.10
N GLU A 152 -6.76 -7.49 -9.17
CA GLU A 152 -6.32 -6.19 -9.67
C GLU A 152 -6.47 -5.14 -8.58
N ILE A 153 -5.48 -4.24 -8.48
CA ILE A 153 -5.58 -3.03 -7.68
C ILE A 153 -5.93 -1.87 -8.61
N VAL A 154 -6.98 -1.13 -8.24
CA VAL A 154 -7.39 0.12 -8.87
C VAL A 154 -6.61 1.27 -8.24
N TRP A 155 -5.57 1.73 -8.94
CA TRP A 155 -4.85 2.92 -8.50
C TRP A 155 -5.56 4.18 -9.01
N VAL A 156 -6.13 4.96 -8.10
CA VAL A 156 -6.75 6.26 -8.37
C VAL A 156 -5.70 7.35 -8.22
N LYS A 157 -5.34 7.98 -9.35
CA LYS A 157 -4.32 9.05 -9.39
C LYS A 157 -4.87 10.37 -8.85
N GLN A 158 -6.16 10.63 -9.09
CA GLN A 158 -6.83 11.90 -8.82
C GLN A 158 -8.35 11.68 -8.66
N ARG A 159 -9.04 12.47 -7.82
CA ARG A 159 -10.52 12.52 -7.75
C ARG A 159 -11.06 13.78 -8.44
N GLY A 160 -12.19 13.65 -9.15
CA GLY A 160 -13.00 14.80 -9.60
C GLY A 160 -12.65 15.39 -10.98
N ALA A 161 -13.06 16.65 -11.18
CA ALA A 161 -12.88 17.39 -12.43
C ALA A 161 -11.42 17.80 -12.63
N SER A 162 -10.59 16.85 -13.04
CA SER A 162 -9.28 17.16 -13.63
C SER A 162 -9.46 18.17 -14.77
N GLY A 163 -8.46 19.03 -15.01
CA GLY A 163 -8.42 19.92 -16.19
C GLY A 163 -8.37 19.20 -17.54
N SER A 164 -8.44 17.86 -17.57
CA SER A 164 -8.61 17.09 -18.80
C SER A 164 -9.98 17.34 -19.41
N CYS A 165 -10.00 18.17 -20.46
CA CYS A 165 -11.15 18.49 -21.30
C CYS A 165 -11.40 17.46 -22.42
N ALA A 166 -10.75 16.29 -22.37
CA ALA A 166 -10.95 15.20 -23.33
C ALA A 166 -12.26 14.43 -23.07
N TRP A 167 -13.41 15.10 -23.22
CA TRP A 167 -14.73 14.55 -22.88
C TRP A 167 -15.39 13.87 -24.09
N GLY A 168 -14.76 13.96 -25.27
CA GLY A 168 -15.42 13.62 -26.52
C GLY A 168 -16.55 14.63 -26.77
N SER A 169 -17.78 14.17 -26.88
CA SER A 169 -18.95 15.04 -26.93
C SER A 169 -19.29 15.62 -25.55
N PHE A 170 -18.90 16.87 -25.31
CA PHE A 170 -19.25 17.59 -24.08
C PHE A 170 -20.77 17.77 -23.95
N GLN A 171 -21.34 17.33 -22.83
CA GLN A 171 -22.78 17.43 -22.51
C GLN A 171 -23.72 16.91 -23.61
N ARG A 172 -23.27 15.97 -24.44
CA ARG A 172 -24.06 15.39 -25.53
C ARG A 172 -23.81 13.88 -25.60
N PRO A 173 -24.84 13.06 -25.84
CA PRO A 173 -24.71 11.60 -25.87
C PRO A 173 -24.05 11.07 -27.16
N GLY A 174 -23.67 11.94 -28.10
CA GLY A 174 -23.16 11.54 -29.41
C GLY A 174 -21.92 10.63 -29.32
N ASN A 175 -20.91 11.04 -28.55
CA ASN A 175 -19.72 10.23 -28.28
C ASN A 175 -18.94 10.76 -27.06
N PRO A 176 -19.53 10.76 -25.85
CA PRO A 176 -18.78 11.09 -24.63
C PRO A 176 -17.72 10.00 -24.38
N VAL A 177 -16.55 10.39 -23.88
CA VAL A 177 -15.50 9.43 -23.47
C VAL A 177 -15.24 9.53 -21.98
N LEU A 178 -14.88 8.39 -21.37
CA LEU A 178 -14.49 8.34 -19.98
C LEU A 178 -13.12 9.00 -19.79
N ARG A 179 -12.94 9.71 -18.67
CA ARG A 179 -11.66 10.30 -18.28
C ARG A 179 -10.89 9.27 -17.48
N ASP A 180 -9.66 8.99 -17.89
CA ASP A 180 -8.81 7.98 -17.23
C ASP A 180 -8.19 8.55 -15.97
N LEU A 181 -8.89 8.39 -14.85
CA LEU A 181 -8.42 8.80 -13.53
C LEU A 181 -7.67 7.67 -12.81
N THR A 182 -7.70 6.47 -13.38
CA THR A 182 -7.19 5.25 -12.74
C THR A 182 -6.22 4.49 -13.62
N GLU A 183 -5.29 3.79 -12.99
CA GLU A 183 -4.49 2.72 -13.56
C GLU A 183 -4.85 1.38 -12.89
N ARG A 184 -4.28 0.29 -13.39
CA ARG A 184 -4.45 -1.06 -12.85
C ARG A 184 -3.10 -1.65 -12.49
N VAL A 185 -3.01 -2.26 -11.31
CA VAL A 185 -1.90 -3.15 -10.97
C VAL A 185 -2.42 -4.57 -10.97
N VAL A 186 -2.02 -5.35 -11.97
CA VAL A 186 -2.38 -6.78 -12.07
C VAL A 186 -1.40 -7.57 -11.19
N VAL A 187 -1.93 -8.37 -10.27
CA VAL A 187 -1.10 -9.16 -9.33
C VAL A 187 -1.29 -10.65 -9.56
N ALA A 188 -0.20 -11.39 -9.73
CA ALA A 188 -0.21 -12.85 -9.87
C ALA A 188 0.90 -13.50 -9.02
N SER A 189 0.77 -14.79 -8.69
CA SER A 189 1.73 -15.57 -7.90
C SER A 189 2.28 -16.76 -8.68
N LYS A 190 3.56 -17.11 -8.47
CA LYS A 190 4.20 -18.27 -9.11
C LYS A 190 3.83 -19.56 -8.41
N GLY A 191 3.09 -20.43 -9.09
CA GLY A 191 2.82 -21.82 -8.70
C GLY A 191 1.96 -22.01 -7.45
N ARG A 192 1.98 -21.10 -6.47
CA ARG A 192 1.26 -21.19 -5.21
C ARG A 192 0.93 -19.80 -4.66
N PHE A 193 -0.04 -19.75 -3.75
CA PHE A 193 -0.60 -18.49 -3.23
C PHE A 193 0.07 -18.02 -1.93
N ASP A 194 0.62 -18.95 -1.16
CA ASP A 194 1.42 -18.74 0.05
C ASP A 194 2.91 -18.68 -0.31
N ARG A 195 3.78 -18.27 0.63
CA ARG A 195 5.24 -18.34 0.41
C ARG A 195 5.69 -19.81 0.50
N ALA A 196 6.58 -20.23 -0.40
CA ALA A 196 7.19 -21.57 -0.43
C ALA A 196 7.59 -22.10 0.96
N ILE A 197 8.26 -21.25 1.75
CA ILE A 197 8.78 -21.59 3.06
C ILE A 197 8.11 -20.68 4.10
N PRO A 198 7.39 -21.22 5.11
CA PRO A 198 6.86 -20.44 6.22
C PRO A 198 7.94 -19.67 6.98
N ALA A 199 7.59 -18.49 7.51
CA ALA A 199 8.51 -17.58 8.19
C ALA A 199 9.40 -18.25 9.26
N LYS A 200 8.82 -19.14 10.08
CA LYS A 200 9.58 -19.88 11.11
C LYS A 200 10.67 -20.77 10.52
N ARG A 201 10.41 -21.44 9.39
CA ARG A 201 11.41 -22.25 8.67
C ARG A 201 12.41 -21.36 7.91
N ARG A 202 11.97 -20.19 7.40
CA ARG A 202 12.87 -19.20 6.77
C ARG A 202 13.92 -18.72 7.77
N ALA A 203 13.50 -18.34 8.99
CA ALA A 203 14.40 -17.94 10.07
C ALA A 203 15.45 -19.02 10.40
N ALA A 204 15.04 -20.30 10.47
CA ALA A 204 15.95 -21.41 10.72
C ALA A 204 16.97 -21.65 9.58
N ARG A 205 16.69 -21.13 8.38
CA ARG A 205 17.55 -21.21 7.18
C ARG A 205 18.29 -19.90 6.91
N SER A 206 18.24 -18.92 7.82
CA SER A 206 18.78 -17.58 7.61
C SER A 206 18.23 -16.88 6.36
N LEU A 207 16.98 -17.20 5.99
CA LEU A 207 16.25 -16.52 4.93
C LEU A 207 15.43 -15.35 5.51
N PRO A 208 15.20 -14.28 4.72
CA PRO A 208 14.33 -13.16 5.10
C PRO A 208 12.99 -13.64 5.68
N SER A 209 12.64 -13.26 6.91
CA SER A 209 11.41 -13.77 7.56
C SER A 209 10.67 -12.73 8.39
N VAL A 210 11.15 -11.50 8.40
CA VAL A 210 10.63 -10.43 9.24
C VAL A 210 9.69 -9.56 8.42
N SER A 211 8.44 -9.42 8.87
CA SER A 211 7.47 -8.54 8.21
C SER A 211 7.64 -7.10 8.69
N SER A 212 7.23 -6.14 7.87
CA SER A 212 7.38 -4.70 8.14
C SER A 212 6.07 -3.90 8.13
N LEU A 213 4.93 -4.57 7.93
CA LEU A 213 3.61 -3.96 7.97
C LEU A 213 3.07 -3.83 9.38
N THR A 214 2.61 -2.65 9.75
CA THR A 214 1.72 -2.52 10.91
C THR A 214 0.32 -3.06 10.61
N ARG A 215 -0.50 -3.25 11.65
CA ARG A 215 -1.88 -3.72 11.48
C ARG A 215 -2.72 -2.78 10.62
N ASP A 216 -2.61 -1.46 10.84
CA ASP A 216 -3.38 -0.47 10.10
C ASP A 216 -2.96 -0.42 8.62
N GLU A 217 -1.64 -0.48 8.35
CA GLU A 217 -1.12 -0.53 6.99
C GLU A 217 -1.56 -1.80 6.26
N PHE A 218 -1.60 -2.94 6.95
CA PHE A 218 -2.11 -4.19 6.36
C PHE A 218 -3.58 -4.05 5.96
N MET A 219 -4.42 -3.51 6.83
CA MET A 219 -5.84 -3.31 6.53
C MET A 219 -6.04 -2.34 5.35
N GLU A 220 -5.23 -1.28 5.26
CA GLU A 220 -5.31 -0.34 4.13
C GLU A 220 -4.77 -0.94 2.82
N ALA A 221 -3.65 -1.65 2.88
CA ALA A 221 -2.99 -2.21 1.70
C ALA A 221 -3.74 -3.42 1.11
N THR A 222 -4.62 -4.06 1.88
CA THR A 222 -5.43 -5.20 1.41
C THR A 222 -6.75 -4.79 0.75
N LEU A 223 -7.04 -3.49 0.66
CA LEU A 223 -8.12 -2.98 -0.20
C LEU A 223 -7.70 -3.02 -1.67
N ASP A 224 -8.68 -3.15 -2.56
CA ASP A 224 -8.49 -3.19 -4.01
C ASP A 224 -8.50 -1.79 -4.67
N VAL A 225 -8.78 -0.72 -3.92
CA VAL A 225 -8.75 0.66 -4.41
C VAL A 225 -7.72 1.48 -3.64
N TRP A 226 -6.69 1.95 -4.32
CA TRP A 226 -5.60 2.73 -3.72
C TRP A 226 -5.59 4.16 -4.24
N GLU A 227 -5.60 5.12 -3.33
CA GLU A 227 -5.54 6.55 -3.67
C GLU A 227 -4.15 7.10 -3.38
N LEU A 228 -3.34 7.19 -4.42
CA LEU A 228 -1.97 7.70 -4.33
C LEU A 228 -1.83 8.83 -5.37
N PRO A 229 -1.41 10.05 -4.97
CA PRO A 229 -1.19 11.12 -5.93
C PRO A 229 -0.08 10.73 -6.91
N ALA A 230 -0.24 11.08 -8.18
CA ALA A 230 0.81 10.88 -9.17
C ALA A 230 2.05 11.72 -8.88
N GLU A 231 3.23 11.21 -9.25
CA GLU A 231 4.47 11.98 -9.20
C GLU A 231 4.54 13.03 -10.29
N SER A 232 5.28 14.10 -10.01
CA SER A 232 5.55 15.13 -11.00
C SER A 232 6.64 14.66 -11.96
N ALA A 233 6.27 14.40 -13.23
CA ALA A 233 7.20 14.01 -14.29
C ALA A 233 8.39 14.98 -14.44
N SER A 234 8.15 16.29 -14.29
CA SER A 234 9.20 17.32 -14.35
C SER A 234 10.15 17.30 -13.15
N ARG A 235 9.68 16.91 -11.96
CA ARG A 235 10.53 16.79 -10.76
C ARG A 235 11.44 15.55 -10.83
N VAL A 236 10.94 14.47 -11.42
CA VAL A 236 11.65 13.18 -11.49
C VAL A 236 12.55 13.09 -12.73
N GLY A 237 12.33 13.92 -13.75
CA GLY A 237 13.10 13.88 -15.00
C GLY A 237 12.76 12.67 -15.87
N HIS A 238 11.56 12.10 -15.71
CA HIS A 238 11.09 10.93 -16.46
C HIS A 238 9.68 11.22 -17.01
N PRO A 239 9.35 10.80 -18.24
CA PRO A 239 8.08 11.16 -18.86
C PRO A 239 6.86 10.54 -18.16
N ALA A 240 7.01 9.38 -17.51
CA ALA A 240 5.90 8.67 -16.87
C ALA A 240 6.29 7.83 -15.62
N PRO A 241 6.82 8.42 -14.53
CA PRO A 241 7.12 7.67 -13.31
C PRO A 241 5.85 7.39 -12.51
N PHE A 242 5.66 6.16 -12.03
CA PHE A 242 4.71 5.89 -10.95
C PHE A 242 5.28 6.37 -9.60
N PRO A 243 4.43 6.77 -8.63
CA PRO A 243 4.86 7.25 -7.33
C PRO A 243 5.54 6.16 -6.53
N VAL A 244 6.62 6.51 -5.82
CA VAL A 244 7.38 5.59 -4.96
C VAL A 244 6.48 4.94 -3.88
N ALA A 245 5.41 5.62 -3.46
CA ALA A 245 4.43 5.06 -2.54
C ALA A 245 3.71 3.80 -3.08
N LEU A 246 3.59 3.63 -4.40
CA LEU A 246 2.97 2.46 -5.02
C LEU A 246 3.80 1.18 -4.81
N PRO A 247 5.08 1.10 -5.25
CA PRO A 247 5.94 -0.04 -4.97
C PRO A 247 6.20 -0.17 -3.46
N GLU A 248 6.37 0.90 -2.67
CA GLU A 248 6.56 0.80 -1.21
C GLU A 248 5.43 -0.04 -0.58
N ARG A 249 4.17 0.24 -0.93
CA ARG A 249 3.01 -0.49 -0.42
C ARG A 249 3.00 -1.95 -0.86
N LEU A 250 3.30 -2.23 -2.13
CA LEU A 250 3.40 -3.61 -2.66
C LEU A 250 4.51 -4.41 -1.97
N ILE A 251 5.69 -3.78 -1.80
CA ILE A 251 6.84 -4.40 -1.16
C ILE A 251 6.50 -4.75 0.28
N HIS A 252 5.93 -3.81 1.05
CA HIS A 252 5.46 -4.08 2.42
C HIS A 252 4.46 -5.25 2.49
N LEU A 253 3.55 -5.35 1.52
CA LEU A 253 2.49 -6.38 1.49
C LEU A 253 2.97 -7.77 1.07
N HIS A 254 4.04 -7.86 0.28
CA HIS A 254 4.40 -9.09 -0.43
C HIS A 254 5.81 -9.61 -0.15
N THR A 255 6.59 -8.91 0.67
CA THR A 255 7.98 -9.26 0.99
C THR A 255 8.28 -9.21 2.49
N TYR A 256 9.32 -9.92 2.88
CA TYR A 256 9.99 -9.73 4.17
C TYR A 256 11.11 -8.69 4.04
N VAL A 257 11.51 -8.08 5.16
CA VAL A 257 12.76 -7.29 5.24
C VAL A 257 13.92 -8.15 4.72
N ASP A 258 14.82 -7.54 3.94
CA ASP A 258 15.95 -8.18 3.24
C ASP A 258 15.59 -9.09 2.05
N ASP A 259 14.31 -9.24 1.68
CA ASP A 259 13.94 -9.90 0.42
C ASP A 259 14.44 -9.10 -0.79
N LEU A 260 14.65 -9.82 -1.91
CA LEU A 260 14.98 -9.23 -3.21
C LEU A 260 13.72 -8.85 -4.01
N VAL A 261 13.65 -7.59 -4.44
CA VAL A 261 12.61 -7.04 -5.34
C VAL A 261 13.20 -6.81 -6.73
N LEU A 262 12.49 -7.20 -7.78
CA LEU A 262 12.92 -7.00 -9.18
C LEU A 262 12.04 -5.98 -9.90
N ASP A 263 12.66 -5.12 -10.70
CA ASP A 263 11.98 -4.30 -11.71
C ASP A 263 12.64 -4.48 -13.10
N PRO A 264 12.01 -5.21 -14.05
CA PRO A 264 12.53 -5.39 -15.41
C PRO A 264 12.46 -4.13 -16.29
N PHE A 265 11.81 -3.06 -15.83
CA PHE A 265 11.68 -1.79 -16.55
C PHE A 265 11.98 -0.62 -15.59
N MET A 266 13.23 -0.55 -15.13
CA MET A 266 13.65 0.27 -13.99
C MET A 266 13.40 1.77 -14.16
N GLY A 267 13.57 2.31 -15.36
CA GLY A 267 13.35 3.72 -15.69
C GLY A 267 14.02 4.66 -14.69
N SER A 268 13.21 5.48 -14.01
CA SER A 268 13.69 6.47 -13.03
C SER A 268 14.05 5.92 -11.63
N GLY A 269 14.02 4.59 -11.45
CA GLY A 269 14.45 3.96 -10.20
C GLY A 269 13.41 3.96 -9.07
N SER A 270 12.12 4.21 -9.35
CA SER A 270 11.09 4.30 -8.30
C SER A 270 10.97 3.01 -7.46
N THR A 271 11.08 1.83 -8.08
CA THR A 271 11.05 0.54 -7.35
C THR A 271 12.28 0.34 -6.47
N ALA A 272 13.47 0.67 -6.98
CA ALA A 272 14.72 0.57 -6.22
C ALA A 272 14.75 1.55 -5.02
N VAL A 273 14.29 2.78 -5.21
CA VAL A 273 14.13 3.76 -4.10
C VAL A 273 13.18 3.21 -3.03
N ALA A 274 12.04 2.63 -3.45
CA ALA A 274 11.09 2.01 -2.52
C ALA A 274 11.68 0.81 -1.78
N ALA A 275 12.47 -0.02 -2.45
CA ALA A 275 13.17 -1.13 -1.81
C ALA A 275 14.13 -0.60 -0.73
N VAL A 276 14.97 0.38 -1.05
CA VAL A 276 15.91 1.00 -0.11
C VAL A 276 15.20 1.60 1.11
N ARG A 277 14.15 2.40 0.90
CA ARG A 277 13.36 3.02 1.99
C ARG A 277 12.73 2.01 2.94
N THR A 278 12.48 0.81 2.44
CA THR A 278 11.76 -0.22 3.18
C THR A 278 12.68 -1.36 3.66
N GLY A 279 14.00 -1.22 3.45
CA GLY A 279 14.99 -2.23 3.85
C GLY A 279 14.87 -3.53 3.07
N ARG A 280 14.58 -3.44 1.77
CA ARG A 280 14.64 -4.56 0.82
C ARG A 280 15.79 -4.33 -0.15
N HIS A 281 16.31 -5.41 -0.69
CA HIS A 281 17.24 -5.36 -1.80
C HIS A 281 16.52 -5.21 -3.12
N PHE A 282 17.21 -4.69 -4.13
CA PHE A 282 16.65 -4.61 -5.48
C PHE A 282 17.57 -5.17 -6.55
N MET A 283 16.98 -5.63 -7.64
CA MET A 283 17.63 -5.82 -8.93
C MET A 283 16.75 -5.16 -9.99
N GLY A 284 17.34 -4.74 -11.10
CA GLY A 284 16.53 -4.34 -12.24
C GLY A 284 17.29 -4.08 -13.50
N TYR A 285 16.52 -3.82 -14.55
CA TYR A 285 17.01 -3.73 -15.92
C TYR A 285 16.45 -2.48 -16.58
N ASP A 286 17.28 -1.80 -17.37
CA ASP A 286 16.83 -0.79 -18.31
C ASP A 286 17.77 -0.79 -19.53
N THR A 287 17.22 -0.57 -20.72
CA THR A 287 18.01 -0.52 -21.95
C THR A 287 18.75 0.82 -22.11
N ASP A 288 18.30 1.88 -21.44
CA ASP A 288 18.88 3.21 -21.52
C ASP A 288 19.87 3.47 -20.37
N ALA A 289 21.16 3.56 -20.72
CA ALA A 289 22.24 3.84 -19.77
C ALA A 289 22.08 5.18 -19.03
N ALA A 290 21.41 6.17 -19.63
CA ALA A 290 21.14 7.45 -18.98
C ALA A 290 20.10 7.30 -17.87
N TYR A 291 19.06 6.49 -18.07
CA TYR A 291 18.09 6.18 -17.02
C TYR A 291 18.71 5.39 -15.87
N VAL A 292 19.55 4.39 -16.19
CA VAL A 292 20.30 3.64 -15.15
C VAL A 292 21.15 4.59 -14.31
N THR A 293 21.94 5.45 -14.94
CA THR A 293 22.78 6.43 -14.24
C THR A 293 21.96 7.37 -13.34
N ALA A 294 20.82 7.87 -13.85
CA ALA A 294 19.94 8.75 -13.09
C ALA A 294 19.28 8.05 -11.89
N ALA A 295 18.87 6.79 -12.07
CA ALA A 295 18.31 5.95 -11.02
C ALA A 295 19.35 5.68 -9.91
N GLU A 296 20.58 5.31 -10.26
CA GLU A 296 21.67 5.10 -9.30
C GLU A 296 21.96 6.35 -8.45
N GLN A 297 22.03 7.53 -9.08
CA GLN A 297 22.20 8.80 -8.36
C GLN A 297 21.03 9.09 -7.41
N ARG A 298 19.79 8.77 -7.82
CA ARG A 298 18.60 8.94 -6.98
C ARG A 298 18.64 8.00 -5.77
N ILE A 299 19.08 6.76 -5.98
CA ILE A 299 19.22 5.75 -4.91
C ILE A 299 20.29 6.17 -3.91
N GLU A 300 21.46 6.64 -4.35
CA GLU A 300 22.52 7.04 -3.41
C GLU A 300 22.13 8.26 -2.58
N ARG A 301 21.42 9.23 -3.18
CA ARG A 301 20.84 10.36 -2.43
C ARG A 301 19.88 9.87 -1.35
N GLU A 302 19.02 8.91 -1.68
CA GLU A 302 18.07 8.35 -0.70
C GLU A 302 18.80 7.60 0.42
N ARG A 303 19.83 6.80 0.11
CA ARG A 303 20.66 6.13 1.11
C ARG A 303 21.36 7.14 2.03
N ALA A 304 21.87 8.25 1.49
CA ALA A 304 22.50 9.30 2.28
C ALA A 304 21.52 9.91 3.29
N VAL A 305 20.30 10.27 2.87
CA VAL A 305 19.24 10.79 3.75
C VAL A 305 18.93 9.79 4.87
N LEU A 306 18.75 8.51 4.55
CA LEU A 306 18.45 7.48 5.55
C LEU A 306 19.59 7.27 6.56
N ARG A 307 20.85 7.45 6.16
CA ARG A 307 22.01 7.41 7.08
C ARG A 307 22.02 8.61 8.02
N GLU A 308 21.71 9.81 7.53
CA GLU A 308 21.67 11.05 8.31
C GLU A 308 20.54 11.05 9.35
N ASP A 309 19.34 10.59 8.96
CA ASP A 309 18.17 10.53 9.84
C ASP A 309 18.26 9.40 10.89
N GLY A 310 19.31 8.57 10.86
CA GLY A 310 19.39 7.34 11.66
C GLY A 310 18.25 6.35 11.37
N ALA A 311 17.56 6.52 10.24
CA ALA A 311 16.22 6.00 9.95
C ALA A 311 16.19 4.63 9.25
N VAL A 312 17.29 3.86 9.29
CA VAL A 312 17.24 2.42 8.92
C VAL A 312 16.75 1.59 10.12
N ALA A 313 15.73 2.07 10.82
CA ALA A 313 14.91 1.22 11.67
C ALA A 313 13.70 0.81 10.82
N VAL A 314 13.88 -0.20 9.97
CA VAL A 314 12.75 -0.84 9.29
C VAL A 314 11.75 -1.22 10.38
N ARG A 315 10.53 -0.65 10.32
CA ARG A 315 9.50 -0.93 11.31
C ARG A 315 9.16 -2.41 11.21
N LEU A 316 9.14 -3.11 12.34
CA LEU A 316 8.87 -4.54 12.36
C LEU A 316 7.39 -4.78 12.68
N SER A 317 6.77 -5.73 11.96
CA SER A 317 5.46 -6.24 12.35
C SER A 317 5.57 -6.98 13.68
N PRO A 318 4.59 -6.86 14.58
CA PRO A 318 4.56 -7.70 15.78
C PRO A 318 4.37 -9.16 15.37
N GLY A 319 5.37 -10.01 15.59
CA GLY A 319 5.29 -11.46 15.43
C GLY A 319 6.11 -12.17 16.50
N GLU A 320 5.44 -13.02 17.30
CA GLU A 320 5.84 -13.98 18.38
C GLU A 320 7.09 -13.75 19.27
N GLY A 321 7.99 -12.83 18.96
CA GLY A 321 9.00 -12.26 19.85
C GLY A 321 8.58 -10.84 20.21
N ARG A 322 8.08 -10.68 21.43
CA ARG A 322 7.53 -9.42 21.96
C ARG A 322 8.60 -8.33 22.02
N ASP A 323 8.69 -7.50 20.99
CA ASP A 323 9.10 -6.11 21.25
C ASP A 323 7.98 -5.48 22.08
N THR A 324 8.29 -5.20 23.35
CA THR A 324 7.33 -4.65 24.31
C THR A 324 7.11 -3.16 24.12
N ASP A 325 7.90 -2.50 23.26
CA ASP A 325 7.69 -1.11 22.88
C ASP A 325 6.49 -1.04 21.90
N PRO A 326 5.35 -0.44 22.28
CA PRO A 326 4.15 -0.39 21.44
C PRO A 326 4.36 0.38 20.12
N VAL A 327 5.32 1.31 20.10
CA VAL A 327 5.69 2.06 18.89
C VAL A 327 6.56 1.18 18.00
N ARG A 328 7.60 0.51 18.50
CA ARG A 328 8.43 -0.34 17.62
C ARG A 328 7.72 -1.62 17.19
N GLY A 329 6.85 -2.17 18.04
CA GLY A 329 6.06 -3.37 17.81
C GLY A 329 4.85 -3.19 16.89
N GLY A 330 4.71 -2.07 16.17
CA GLY A 330 3.72 -1.94 15.09
C GLY A 330 2.23 -2.06 15.49
N TRP A 331 1.88 -1.66 16.72
CA TRP A 331 0.49 -1.65 17.19
C TRP A 331 -0.39 -0.73 16.35
N ALA A 332 -1.68 -1.05 16.25
CA ALA A 332 -2.66 -0.15 15.62
C ALA A 332 -2.74 1.16 16.40
N ALA A 333 -3.07 2.26 15.72
CA ALA A 333 -3.16 3.58 16.36
C ALA A 333 -4.14 3.58 17.55
N LYS A 334 -5.25 2.83 17.44
CA LYS A 334 -6.24 2.67 18.51
C LYS A 334 -5.63 1.99 19.75
N ASP A 335 -4.92 0.89 19.56
CA ASP A 335 -4.32 0.11 20.65
C ASP A 335 -3.22 0.93 21.36
N LEU A 336 -2.39 1.63 20.58
CA LEU A 336 -1.37 2.54 21.11
C LEU A 336 -2.00 3.71 21.88
N ALA A 337 -3.08 4.31 21.37
CA ALA A 337 -3.75 5.40 22.07
C ALA A 337 -4.33 4.97 23.42
N ALA A 338 -4.94 3.77 23.50
CA ALA A 338 -5.45 3.24 24.76
C ALA A 338 -4.35 3.08 25.82
N ASP A 339 -3.19 2.54 25.41
CA ASP A 339 -2.00 2.40 26.27
C ASP A 339 -1.49 3.76 26.77
N ARG A 340 -1.31 4.73 25.87
CA ARG A 340 -0.85 6.09 26.22
C ARG A 340 -1.82 6.84 27.12
N LEU A 341 -3.13 6.66 26.92
CA LEU A 341 -4.17 7.24 27.79
C LEU A 341 -4.08 6.66 29.21
N ALA A 342 -3.90 5.35 29.34
CA ALA A 342 -3.73 4.69 30.63
C ALA A 342 -2.46 5.18 31.35
N ASP A 343 -1.33 5.30 30.63
CA ASP A 343 -0.06 5.85 31.16
C ASP A 343 -0.16 7.32 31.58
N ALA A 344 -1.04 8.09 30.93
CA ALA A 344 -1.38 9.46 31.31
C ALA A 344 -2.33 9.54 32.52
N GLY A 345 -2.75 8.39 33.07
CA GLY A 345 -3.60 8.28 34.25
C GLY A 345 -5.10 8.31 33.96
N ALA A 346 -5.52 8.17 32.70
CA ALA A 346 -6.93 8.01 32.38
C ALA A 346 -7.45 6.66 32.87
N THR A 347 -8.69 6.65 33.35
CA THR A 347 -9.39 5.46 33.83
C THR A 347 -10.70 5.28 33.07
N SER A 348 -11.35 4.12 33.20
CA SER A 348 -12.63 3.83 32.54
C SER A 348 -12.60 4.08 31.02
N ILE A 349 -11.51 3.67 30.36
CA ILE A 349 -11.33 3.80 28.91
C ILE A 349 -12.30 2.82 28.22
N ASP A 350 -13.33 3.36 27.59
CA ASP A 350 -14.44 2.65 26.95
C ASP A 350 -14.49 3.02 25.46
N ASP A 351 -14.40 2.02 24.58
CA ASP A 351 -14.41 2.19 23.12
C ASP A 351 -15.78 1.96 22.45
N ASP A 352 -16.81 1.65 23.25
CA ASP A 352 -18.19 1.43 22.81
C ASP A 352 -19.14 2.57 23.22
N ALA A 353 -18.64 3.59 23.93
CA ALA A 353 -19.41 4.72 24.39
C ALA A 353 -19.95 5.60 23.23
N VAL A 354 -21.23 5.97 23.29
CA VAL A 354 -21.89 6.81 22.28
C VAL A 354 -22.26 8.17 22.88
N VAL A 355 -21.93 9.27 22.20
CA VAL A 355 -22.29 10.63 22.64
C VAL A 355 -23.78 10.88 22.39
N THR A 356 -24.18 10.67 21.13
CA THR A 356 -25.53 10.80 20.60
C THR A 356 -25.63 10.00 19.30
N THR A 357 -26.82 9.85 18.72
CA THR A 357 -27.04 9.08 17.49
C THR A 357 -26.10 9.53 16.36
N GLY A 358 -25.22 8.62 15.92
CA GLY A 358 -24.28 8.85 14.82
C GLY A 358 -22.97 9.54 15.19
N VAL A 359 -22.72 9.87 16.45
CA VAL A 359 -21.45 10.45 16.92
C VAL A 359 -20.85 9.60 18.04
N GLN A 360 -19.74 8.95 17.68
CA GLN A 360 -18.95 8.10 18.56
C GLN A 360 -17.47 8.42 18.33
N PRO A 361 -16.86 9.23 19.22
CA PRO A 361 -15.41 9.30 19.39
C PRO A 361 -14.85 7.92 19.74
N THR A 362 -13.57 7.68 19.44
CA THR A 362 -12.95 6.36 19.64
C THR A 362 -12.98 5.87 21.07
N PHE A 363 -12.77 6.75 22.05
CA PHE A 363 -12.83 6.42 23.46
C PHE A 363 -13.63 7.45 24.26
N ARG A 364 -14.28 6.98 25.30
CA ARG A 364 -14.65 7.77 26.48
C ARG A 364 -13.74 7.35 27.62
N CYS A 365 -13.16 8.29 28.35
CA CYS A 365 -12.37 8.01 29.54
C CYS A 365 -12.58 9.07 30.63
N VAL A 366 -12.09 8.79 31.84
CA VAL A 366 -12.10 9.71 32.97
C VAL A 366 -10.67 10.09 33.31
N ALA A 367 -10.35 11.38 33.22
CA ALA A 367 -9.03 11.92 33.54
C ALA A 367 -8.74 11.89 35.07
N PRO A 368 -7.48 12.06 35.49
CA PRO A 368 -7.13 12.07 36.92
C PRO A 368 -7.88 13.11 37.77
N ASP A 369 -8.36 14.20 37.17
CA ASP A 369 -9.15 15.23 37.84
C ASP A 369 -10.65 14.88 37.96
N GLY A 370 -11.04 13.70 37.49
CA GLY A 370 -12.42 13.20 37.52
C GLY A 370 -13.30 13.64 36.35
N ARG A 371 -12.79 14.49 35.42
CA ARG A 371 -13.57 14.90 34.26
C ARG A 371 -13.65 13.83 33.19
N VAL A 372 -14.76 13.83 32.46
CA VAL A 372 -14.99 12.93 31.33
C VAL A 372 -14.36 13.53 30.08
N TRP A 373 -13.59 12.71 29.39
CA TRP A 373 -12.95 13.02 28.13
C TRP A 373 -13.42 12.08 27.03
N TRP A 374 -13.68 12.66 25.87
CA TRP A 374 -13.95 11.97 24.62
C TRP A 374 -12.72 12.09 23.73
N ILE A 375 -12.11 10.97 23.39
CA ILE A 375 -10.87 10.92 22.60
C ILE A 375 -11.19 10.35 21.23
N GLU A 376 -10.91 11.12 20.19
CA GLU A 376 -10.90 10.60 18.82
C GLU A 376 -9.48 10.20 18.43
N VAL A 377 -9.29 8.92 18.10
CA VAL A 377 -8.08 8.46 17.43
C VAL A 377 -8.25 8.72 15.94
N ALA A 378 -7.64 9.81 15.46
CA ALA A 378 -7.78 10.23 14.07
C ALA A 378 -6.83 9.44 13.17
N GLY A 379 -7.42 8.54 12.39
CA GLY A 379 -6.75 7.74 11.36
C GLY A 379 -5.90 6.58 11.92
N GLY A 380 -5.28 5.84 11.00
CA GLY A 380 -4.39 4.72 11.33
C GLY A 380 -2.92 5.12 11.28
N ARG A 381 -2.08 4.25 11.84
CA ARG A 381 -0.63 4.39 11.80
C ARG A 381 -0.08 3.91 10.45
N THR A 382 -0.05 4.78 9.44
CA THR A 382 0.38 4.41 8.08
C THR A 382 1.50 5.29 7.51
N GLY A 383 2.32 4.75 6.62
CA GLY A 383 3.35 5.52 5.90
C GLY A 383 2.81 6.53 4.89
N SER A 384 1.62 6.29 4.33
CA SER A 384 1.03 7.12 3.27
C SER A 384 -0.14 7.98 3.79
N ARG A 385 0.11 9.29 3.95
CA ARG A 385 -0.85 10.30 4.46
C ARG A 385 -1.59 9.84 5.73
N PRO A 386 -0.89 9.71 6.86
CA PRO A 386 -1.50 9.25 8.10
C PRO A 386 -2.39 10.29 8.77
N GLY A 387 -3.22 9.80 9.69
CA GLY A 387 -3.99 10.60 10.63
C GLY A 387 -4.73 11.80 10.04
N LEU A 388 -4.42 12.99 10.58
CA LEU A 388 -5.10 14.24 10.24
C LEU A 388 -4.60 14.88 8.93
N LEU A 389 -3.62 14.27 8.25
CA LEU A 389 -3.25 14.68 6.88
C LEU A 389 -4.32 14.33 5.85
N ARG A 390 -5.29 13.49 6.21
CA ARG A 390 -6.49 13.21 5.40
C ARG A 390 -7.56 14.25 5.73
N LEU A 391 -7.89 15.11 4.78
CA LEU A 391 -8.88 16.18 4.97
C LEU A 391 -10.23 15.65 5.48
N GLU A 392 -10.71 14.52 4.97
CA GLU A 392 -11.94 13.89 5.49
C GLU A 392 -11.83 13.57 6.98
N VAL A 393 -10.72 12.95 7.40
CA VAL A 393 -10.49 12.59 8.81
C VAL A 393 -10.41 13.85 9.65
N LEU A 394 -9.66 14.86 9.21
CA LEU A 394 -9.55 16.15 9.88
C LEU A 394 -10.92 16.79 10.11
N TRP A 395 -11.72 16.94 9.06
CA TRP A 395 -13.03 17.58 9.16
C TRP A 395 -14.02 16.75 9.97
N ARG A 396 -13.97 15.41 9.86
CA ARG A 396 -14.78 14.52 10.68
C ARG A 396 -14.42 14.65 12.17
N SER A 397 -13.14 14.69 12.52
CA SER A 397 -12.69 14.86 13.90
C SER A 397 -13.12 16.22 14.46
N ILE A 398 -12.94 17.31 13.71
CA ILE A 398 -13.43 18.64 14.12
C ILE A 398 -14.95 18.63 14.34
N ALA A 399 -15.71 18.04 13.41
CA ALA A 399 -17.17 17.98 13.50
C ALA A 399 -17.65 17.17 14.72
N LYS A 400 -17.01 16.04 15.03
CA LYS A 400 -17.29 15.27 16.24
C LYS A 400 -17.08 16.12 17.50
N GLY A 401 -15.98 16.87 17.59
CA GLY A 401 -15.71 17.77 18.71
C GLY A 401 -16.78 18.85 18.89
N ALA A 402 -17.23 19.46 17.79
CA ALA A 402 -18.33 20.43 17.84
C ALA A 402 -19.64 19.83 18.38
N VAL A 403 -19.98 18.60 17.97
CA VAL A 403 -21.18 17.91 18.48
C VAL A 403 -21.02 17.55 19.97
N VAL A 404 -19.84 17.09 20.39
CA VAL A 404 -19.57 16.80 21.81
C VAL A 404 -19.73 18.07 22.64
N ALA A 405 -19.14 19.19 22.22
CA ALA A 405 -19.23 20.46 22.93
C ALA A 405 -20.69 20.94 23.10
N GLU A 406 -21.55 20.70 22.11
CA GLU A 406 -22.97 21.07 22.16
C GLU A 406 -23.80 20.13 23.06
N VAL A 407 -23.59 18.82 22.94
CA VAL A 407 -24.43 17.80 23.62
C VAL A 407 -23.94 17.51 25.04
N ARG A 408 -22.65 17.71 25.30
CA ARG A 408 -21.95 17.42 26.55
C ARG A 408 -21.05 18.61 26.95
N PRO A 409 -21.62 19.77 27.30
CA PRO A 409 -20.84 20.99 27.56
C PRO A 409 -19.88 20.87 28.76
N ASP A 410 -20.14 19.95 29.68
CA ASP A 410 -19.30 19.67 30.85
C ASP A 410 -18.15 18.68 30.55
N ASP A 411 -18.26 17.91 29.45
CA ASP A 411 -17.22 16.98 29.03
C ASP A 411 -16.15 17.71 28.19
N ARG A 412 -15.03 17.03 27.95
CA ARG A 412 -13.95 17.52 27.08
C ARG A 412 -13.77 16.60 25.88
N TYR A 413 -13.33 17.17 24.76
CA TYR A 413 -13.01 16.42 23.54
C TYR A 413 -11.57 16.69 23.12
N ALA A 414 -10.83 15.63 22.80
CA ALA A 414 -9.47 15.74 22.27
C ALA A 414 -9.28 14.84 21.06
N VAL A 415 -8.32 15.21 20.23
CA VAL A 415 -7.90 14.40 19.08
C VAL A 415 -6.50 13.87 19.33
N VAL A 416 -6.33 12.58 19.12
CA VAL A 416 -5.03 11.92 19.20
C VAL A 416 -4.78 11.31 17.82
N ALA A 417 -3.64 11.61 17.19
CA ALA A 417 -3.42 11.27 15.79
C ALA A 417 -2.00 10.80 15.51
N TRP A 418 -1.82 9.96 14.50
CA TRP A 418 -0.51 9.70 13.92
C TRP A 418 -0.27 10.69 12.78
N GLY A 419 0.60 11.69 12.99
CA GLY A 419 0.89 12.73 11.99
C GLY A 419 -0.11 13.89 11.97
N LEU A 420 0.40 15.09 12.28
CA LEU A 420 -0.36 16.34 12.33
C LEU A 420 -0.22 17.15 11.03
N PRO A 421 -1.26 17.89 10.59
CA PRO A 421 -1.21 18.70 9.39
C PRO A 421 -0.37 19.96 9.59
N SER A 422 0.37 20.34 8.55
CA SER A 422 1.00 21.67 8.47
C SER A 422 -0.04 22.79 8.42
N ALA A 423 0.38 24.02 8.71
CA ALA A 423 -0.46 25.22 8.61
C ALA A 423 -1.11 25.42 7.21
N ALA A 424 -0.49 24.91 6.15
CA ALA A 424 -0.98 24.99 4.78
C ALA A 424 -1.98 23.88 4.41
N SER A 425 -2.04 22.78 5.17
CA SER A 425 -2.80 21.57 4.85
C SER A 425 -3.96 21.33 5.84
N GLY A 426 -4.64 22.40 6.26
CA GLY A 426 -5.75 22.34 7.21
C GLY A 426 -5.34 22.58 8.68
N GLY A 427 -4.04 22.67 9.00
CA GLY A 427 -3.55 22.96 10.35
C GLY A 427 -4.13 24.24 10.94
N ARG A 428 -4.20 25.33 10.16
CA ARG A 428 -4.83 26.59 10.61
C ARG A 428 -6.30 26.45 10.99
N ALA A 429 -7.04 25.56 10.31
CA ALA A 429 -8.44 25.32 10.65
C ALA A 429 -8.57 24.55 11.97
N LEU A 430 -7.70 23.56 12.19
CA LEU A 430 -7.62 22.83 13.44
C LEU A 430 -7.23 23.74 14.60
N GLU A 431 -6.18 24.55 14.43
CA GLU A 431 -5.72 25.55 15.40
C GLU A 431 -6.85 26.53 15.79
N ALA A 432 -7.64 27.01 14.82
CA ALA A 432 -8.73 27.95 15.06
C ALA A 432 -9.85 27.40 15.97
N VAL A 433 -9.99 26.08 16.06
CA VAL A 433 -11.01 25.39 16.88
C VAL A 433 -10.40 24.60 18.03
N THR A 434 -9.10 24.75 18.28
CA THR A 434 -8.38 24.04 19.34
C THR A 434 -8.04 24.97 20.51
N GLY A 435 -8.23 24.51 21.74
CA GLY A 435 -7.85 25.19 22.97
C GLY A 435 -8.94 25.23 24.03
N PRO A 436 -8.69 25.91 25.16
CA PRO A 436 -9.64 25.97 26.27
C PRO A 436 -10.99 26.57 25.86
N GLY A 437 -12.08 25.88 26.20
CA GLY A 437 -13.46 26.30 25.84
C GLY A 437 -13.79 26.22 24.35
N ARG A 438 -12.90 25.65 23.52
CA ARG A 438 -13.16 25.40 22.09
C ARG A 438 -13.68 23.97 21.87
N PRO A 439 -14.27 23.69 20.69
CA PRO A 439 -14.76 22.35 20.35
C PRO A 439 -13.72 21.23 20.47
N VAL A 440 -12.44 21.55 20.27
CA VAL A 440 -11.33 20.63 20.48
C VAL A 440 -10.47 21.19 21.62
N ALA A 441 -10.40 20.50 22.75
CA ALA A 441 -9.61 20.96 23.89
C ALA A 441 -8.09 20.89 23.60
N GLY A 442 -7.67 19.88 22.84
CA GLY A 442 -6.28 19.70 22.44
C GLY A 442 -6.10 18.61 21.39
N VAL A 443 -4.90 18.61 20.78
CA VAL A 443 -4.48 17.63 19.78
C VAL A 443 -3.11 17.09 20.19
N VAL A 444 -2.95 15.77 20.19
CA VAL A 444 -1.70 15.09 20.59
C VAL A 444 -1.20 14.19 19.46
N ASP A 445 0.11 14.21 19.21
CA ASP A 445 0.75 13.33 18.24
C ASP A 445 1.18 12.01 18.90
N LEU A 446 0.61 10.89 18.45
CA LEU A 446 0.95 9.53 18.94
C LEU A 446 2.39 9.12 18.65
N SER A 447 3.04 9.76 17.69
CA SER A 447 4.43 9.48 17.33
C SER A 447 5.44 10.26 18.19
N SER A 448 4.96 11.26 18.95
CA SER A 448 5.81 12.05 19.86
C SER A 448 6.33 11.20 21.01
N ALA A 449 7.62 11.34 21.33
CA ALA A 449 8.21 10.74 22.52
C ALA A 449 7.57 11.29 23.81
N ASP A 450 7.07 12.53 23.75
CA ASP A 450 6.46 13.24 24.87
C ASP A 450 4.93 13.06 24.92
N CYS A 451 4.37 12.16 24.09
CA CYS A 451 2.92 11.96 23.95
C CYS A 451 2.20 11.76 25.30
N VAL A 452 2.77 10.99 26.22
CA VAL A 452 2.18 10.76 27.55
C VAL A 452 2.15 12.05 28.38
N ASP A 453 3.22 12.84 28.33
CA ASP A 453 3.31 14.09 29.08
C ASP A 453 2.41 15.18 28.46
N GLU A 454 2.28 15.21 27.13
CA GLU A 454 1.29 16.03 26.43
C GLU A 454 -0.14 15.69 26.87
N LEU A 455 -0.49 14.40 26.97
CA LEU A 455 -1.80 13.95 27.47
C LEU A 455 -2.02 14.35 28.94
N ARG A 456 -1.01 14.20 29.81
CA ARG A 456 -1.09 14.63 31.21
C ARG A 456 -1.32 16.13 31.32
N HIS A 457 -0.60 16.92 30.52
CA HIS A 457 -0.78 18.36 30.48
C HIS A 457 -2.19 18.72 30.02
N LEU A 458 -2.67 18.06 28.95
CA LEU A 458 -4.00 18.27 28.42
C LEU A 458 -5.09 18.00 29.47
N PHE A 459 -5.00 16.88 30.19
CA PHE A 459 -5.92 16.52 31.29
C PHE A 459 -5.88 17.50 32.47
N ALA A 460 -4.77 18.18 32.70
CA ALA A 460 -4.65 19.19 33.77
C ALA A 460 -5.25 20.56 33.37
N THR A 461 -5.51 20.80 32.09
CA THR A 461 -6.01 22.08 31.58
C THR A 461 -7.49 22.26 31.93
N ARG A 462 -7.85 23.39 32.57
CA ARG A 462 -9.20 23.62 33.11
C ARG A 462 -10.24 24.00 32.07
#